data_AF-A0A3A1WMJ9-F1
#
_entry.id   AF-A0A3A1WMJ9-F1
#
_cell.length_a   1.000
_cell.length_b   1.000
_cell.length_c   1.000
_cell.angle_alpha   90.00
_cell.angle_beta   90.00
_cell.angle_gamma   90.00
#
_symmetry.space_group_name_H-M   'P 1'
#
loop_
_entity.id
_entity.type
_entity.pdbx_description
1 polymer ?
#
loop_
_entity_poly.entity_id
_entity_poly.type
_entity_poly.pdbx_seq_one_letter_code
_entity_poly.pdbx_strand_id
1 'polypeptide(L)' 'MSRRSEQFNIRLPDGLRDSLKIQAALNRRSMNAEIVLILEKNVIETETADRSGKSASAV' A
#
# COMPACT_ATOMS: atom_id res chain seq x y z
N MET A 1 3.27 25.14 9.10
CA MET A 1 3.47 24.42 7.83
C MET A 1 2.99 22.98 8.01
N SER A 2 1.67 22.76 8.01
CA SER A 2 1.11 21.41 8.19
C SER A 2 1.17 20.68 6.84
N ARG A 3 2.07 19.70 6.74
CA ARG A 3 2.19 18.80 5.59
C ARG A 3 0.90 17.97 5.53
N ARG A 4 -0.15 18.51 4.89
CA ARG A 4 -1.42 17.82 4.68
C ARG A 4 -1.16 16.72 3.66
N SER A 5 -0.77 15.54 4.15
CA SER A 5 -0.81 14.33 3.35
C SER A 5 -2.22 14.17 2.78
N GLU A 6 -2.30 13.74 1.52
CA GLU A 6 -3.57 13.46 0.87
C GLU A 6 -4.37 12.45 1.70
N GLN A 7 -5.64 12.77 1.94
CA GLN A 7 -6.53 11.91 2.72
C GLN A 7 -7.41 11.14 1.74
N PHE A 8 -7.33 9.82 1.81
CA PHE A 8 -8.11 8.92 0.95
C PHE A 8 -9.07 8.09 1.80
N ASN A 9 -10.36 8.19 1.50
CA ASN A 9 -11.39 7.42 2.21
C ASN A 9 -11.58 6.07 1.52
N ILE A 10 -11.08 4.99 2.15
CA ILE A 10 -11.18 3.62 1.63
C ILE A 10 -12.40 2.93 2.24
N ARG A 11 -13.21 2.27 1.40
CA ARG A 11 -14.25 1.34 1.86
C ARG A 11 -13.62 -0.04 2.04
N LEU A 12 -13.51 -0.47 3.28
CA LEU A 12 -13.00 -1.79 3.62
C LEU A 12 -14.17 -2.79 3.75
N PRO A 13 -14.03 -4.03 3.28
CA PRO A 13 -14.98 -5.10 3.59
C PRO A 13 -14.99 -5.42 5.09
N ASP A 14 -16.07 -6.00 5.57
CA ASP A 14 -16.24 -6.35 6.99
C ASP A 14 -15.11 -7.24 7.50
N GLY A 15 -14.67 -6.98 8.73
CA GLY A 15 -13.58 -7.70 9.39
C GLY A 15 -12.17 -7.28 8.97
N LEU A 16 -11.97 -6.71 7.77
CA LEU A 16 -10.63 -6.33 7.29
C LEU A 16 -10.00 -5.21 8.13
N ARG A 17 -10.82 -4.28 8.62
CA ARG A 17 -10.38 -3.21 9.51
C ARG A 17 -9.80 -3.76 10.83
N ASP A 18 -10.41 -4.80 11.38
CA ASP A 18 -9.96 -5.40 12.64
C ASP A 18 -8.67 -6.20 12.43
N SER A 19 -8.56 -6.93 11.32
CA SER A 19 -7.30 -7.58 10.92
C SER A 19 -6.15 -6.59 10.78
N LEU A 20 -6.38 -5.45 10.09
CA LEU A 20 -5.39 -4.36 9.96
C LEU A 20 -5.01 -3.75 11.31
N LYS A 21 -5.99 -3.59 12.22
CA LYS A 21 -5.74 -3.06 13.56
C LYS A 21 -4.85 -3.98 14.38
N ILE A 22 -5.10 -5.29 14.32
CA ILE A 22 -4.31 -6.31 15.01
C ILE A 22 -2.87 -6.32 14.44
N GLN A 23 -2.72 -6.35 13.12
CA GLN A 23 -1.40 -6.32 12.48
C GLN A 23 -0.61 -5.05 12.82
N ALA A 24 -1.24 -3.89 12.76
CA ALA A 24 -0.61 -2.63 13.14
C ALA A 24 -0.15 -2.63 14.61
N ALA A 25 -0.97 -3.18 15.52
CA ALA A 25 -0.61 -3.31 16.94
C ALA A 25 0.59 -4.26 17.15
N LEU A 26 0.63 -5.39 16.46
CA LEU A 26 1.77 -6.33 16.49
C LEU A 26 3.05 -5.67 15.98
N ASN A 27 2.95 -4.88 14.90
CA ASN A 27 4.08 -4.18 14.28
C ASN A 27 4.48 -2.88 15.01
N ARG A 28 3.80 -2.52 16.11
CA ARG A 28 3.98 -1.25 16.85
C ARG A 28 3.89 0.00 15.94
N ARG A 29 3.00 -0.03 14.96
CA ARG A 29 2.78 1.03 13.98
C ARG A 29 1.36 1.54 14.04
N SER A 30 1.13 2.75 13.53
CA SER A 30 -0.24 3.22 13.31
C SER A 30 -0.87 2.41 12.18
N MET A 31 -2.19 2.24 12.23
CA MET A 31 -2.94 1.60 11.14
C MET A 31 -2.66 2.26 9.79
N ASN A 32 -2.51 3.59 9.76
CA ASN A 32 -2.17 4.32 8.55
C ASN A 32 -0.78 3.94 8.02
N ALA A 33 0.22 3.83 8.89
CA ALA A 33 1.57 3.43 8.49
C ALA A 33 1.61 1.98 7.96
N GLU A 34 0.79 1.09 8.52
CA GLU A 34 0.67 -0.29 8.02
C GLU A 34 0.01 -0.33 6.64
N ILE A 35 -1.09 0.41 6.44
CA ILE A 35 -1.77 0.50 5.13
C ILE A 35 -0.82 1.06 4.07
N VAL A 36 -0.07 2.13 4.38
CA VAL A 36 0.91 2.71 3.46
C VAL A 36 1.98 1.68 3.09
N LEU A 37 2.53 0.94 4.06
CA LEU A 37 3.54 -0.09 3.78
C LEU A 37 3.01 -1.20 2.86
N ILE A 38 1.79 -1.66 3.08
CA ILE A 38 1.15 -2.69 2.25
C ILE A 38 0.97 -2.17 0.81
N LEU A 39 0.51 -0.93 0.67
CA LEU A 39 0.34 -0.28 -0.64
C LEU A 39 1.70 -0.10 -1.34
N GLU A 40 2.71 0.44 -0.65
CA GLU A 40 4.06 0.61 -1.20
C GLU A 40 4.64 -0.72 -1.68
N LYS A 41 4.54 -1.78 -0.88
CA LYS A 41 5.02 -3.11 -1.28
C LYS A 41 4.38 -3.61 -2.57
N ASN A 42 3.05 -3.51 -2.68
CA ASN A 42 2.33 -4.00 -3.87
C ASN A 42 2.56 -3.11 -5.10
N VAL A 43 2.58 -1.79 -4.94
CA VAL A 43 2.78 -0.85 -6.05
C VAL A 43 4.20 -0.97 -6.63
N ILE A 44 5.22 -1.07 -5.78
CA ILE A 44 6.62 -1.27 -6.19
C ILE A 44 6.76 -2.60 -6.94
N GLU A 45 6.10 -3.67 -6.47
CA GLU A 45 6.12 -4.97 -7.14
C GLU A 45 5.50 -4.89 -8.54
N THR A 46 4.39 -4.18 -8.71
CA THR A 46 3.78 -3.96 -10.04
C THR A 46 4.64 -3.09 -10.97
N GLU A 47 5.35 -2.08 -10.47
CA GLU A 47 6.23 -1.25 -11.32
C GLU A 47 7.49 -2.00 -11.78
N THR A 48 8.06 -2.85 -10.92
CA THR A 48 9.22 -3.67 -11.30
C THR A 48 8.85 -4.74 -12.33
N ALA A 49 7.64 -5.29 -12.27
CA ALA A 49 7.11 -6.20 -13.27
C ALA A 49 6.88 -5.50 -14.63
N ASP A 50 6.28 -4.29 -14.65
CA ASP A 50 5.98 -3.56 -15.90
C ASP A 50 7.26 -3.08 -16.64
N ARG A 51 8.34 -2.74 -15.91
CA ARG A 51 9.61 -2.36 -16.56
C ARG A 51 10.34 -3.52 -17.24
N SER A 52 10.09 -4.75 -16.80
CA SER A 52 10.69 -5.95 -17.42
C SER A 52 9.99 -6.42 -18.71
N GLY A 53 8.79 -5.92 -18.99
CA GLY A 53 7.97 -6.31 -20.14
C GLY A 53 8.07 -5.42 -21.38
N LYS A 54 8.74 -4.26 -21.32
CA LYS A 54 8.73 -3.26 -22.43
C LYS A 54 10.01 -3.17 -23.28
N SER A 55 11.01 -4.04 -23.11
CA SER A 55 12.21 -4.04 -23.99
C SER A 55 12.24 -5.12 -25.08
N ALA A 56 11.17 -5.89 -25.27
CA ALA A 56 11.10 -6.95 -26.28
C ALA A 56 9.93 -6.72 -27.26
N SER A 57 9.85 -5.56 -27.90
CA SER A 57 9.09 -5.42 -29.15
C SER A 57 9.49 -4.15 -29.90
N ALA A 58 10.63 -4.21 -30.59
CA ALA A 58 10.90 -3.41 -31.77
C ALA A 58 11.68 -4.30 -32.74
N VAL A 59 10.93 -5.11 -33.49
CA VAL A 59 11.37 -5.77 -34.74
C VAL A 59 11.26 -4.75 -35.87
#